data_AF-A0A415JX81-F1
#
_entry.id   AF-A0A415JX81-F1
#
_cell.length_a   1.000
_cell.length_b   1.000
_cell.length_c   1.000
_cell.angle_alpha   90.00
_cell.angle_beta   90.00
_cell.angle_gamma   90.00
#
_symmetry.space_group_name_H-M   'P 1'
#
loop_
_entity.id
_entity.type
_entity.pdbx_description
1 polymer ?
#
loop_
_entity_poly.entity_id
_entity_poly.type
_entity_poly.pdbx_seq_one_letter_code
_entity_poly.pdbx_strand_id
1 'polypeptide(L)'
;MCAILLSINPNHVQNIMNGTKRYEFRKKACKRHVDKILIYSTNPIMRVVGEAEVEAVLIDNPEIIWKKTEKKSGIDKSFFDKYYEDREQAVAYKLKNVIKYKVPRELKDYGITNAPQSFQYIEEV
;
A
#
# COMPACT_ATOMS: atom_id res chain seq x y z
N MET A 1 11.88 7.85 -12.05
CA MET A 1 11.30 7.04 -10.96
C MET A 1 9.85 7.48 -10.78
N CYS A 2 8.91 6.56 -10.56
CA CYS A 2 7.48 6.82 -10.41
C CYS A 2 7.05 6.47 -8.98
N ALA A 3 6.62 7.48 -8.23
CA ALA A 3 6.12 7.32 -6.88
C ALA A 3 4.60 7.51 -6.82
N ILE A 4 3.94 6.80 -5.92
CA ILE A 4 2.55 7.04 -5.55
C ILE A 4 2.41 7.26 -4.05
N LEU A 5 1.40 8.00 -3.64
CA LEU A 5 0.96 8.07 -2.24
C LEU A 5 -0.28 7.20 -2.05
N LEU A 6 -0.24 6.35 -1.03
CA LEU A 6 -1.35 5.49 -0.61
C LEU A 6 -1.83 5.85 0.80
N SER A 7 -3.15 5.96 0.95
CA SER A 7 -3.81 6.02 2.25
C SER A 7 -4.02 4.61 2.79
N ILE A 8 -3.49 4.33 3.98
CA ILE A 8 -3.51 3.02 4.63
C ILE A 8 -3.95 3.18 6.09
N ASN A 9 -4.80 2.26 6.57
CA ASN A 9 -5.22 2.25 7.98
C ASN A 9 -4.01 2.05 8.92
N PRO A 10 -3.94 2.75 10.08
CA PRO A 10 -2.81 2.66 11.02
C PRO A 10 -2.39 1.24 11.39
N ASN A 11 -3.33 0.30 11.55
CA ASN A 11 -3.00 -1.09 11.91
C ASN A 11 -2.20 -1.78 10.79
N HIS A 12 -2.59 -1.57 9.54
CA HIS A 12 -1.86 -2.13 8.38
C HIS A 12 -0.52 -1.42 8.17
N VAL A 13 -0.45 -0.11 8.42
CA VAL A 13 0.81 0.64 8.41
C VAL A 13 1.78 0.04 9.42
N GLN A 14 1.35 -0.22 10.66
CA GLN A 14 2.21 -0.83 11.66
C GLN A 14 2.70 -2.22 11.22
N ASN A 15 1.83 -3.02 10.59
CA ASN A 15 2.19 -4.32 10.04
C ASN A 15 3.21 -4.22 8.89
N ILE A 16 3.16 -3.16 8.08
CA ILE A 16 4.17 -2.91 7.04
C ILE A 16 5.50 -2.53 7.70
N MET A 17 5.47 -1.59 8.65
CA MET A 17 6.68 -1.06 9.30
C MET A 17 7.43 -2.12 10.14
N ASN A 18 6.72 -3.08 10.73
CA ASN A 18 7.34 -4.19 11.46
C ASN A 18 7.66 -5.42 10.58
N GLY A 19 7.35 -5.35 9.27
CA GLY A 19 7.69 -6.38 8.29
C GLY A 19 6.79 -7.64 8.32
N THR A 20 5.72 -7.64 9.11
CA THR A 20 4.71 -8.71 9.10
C THR A 20 3.88 -8.69 7.81
N LYS A 21 3.60 -7.50 7.28
CA LYS A 21 2.94 -7.27 5.98
C LYS A 21 3.97 -6.85 4.94
N ARG A 22 4.12 -7.65 3.89
CA ARG A 22 4.97 -7.34 2.72
C ARG A 22 4.19 -7.15 1.43
N TYR A 23 2.86 -7.26 1.50
CA TYR A 23 1.97 -7.08 0.36
C TYR A 23 0.90 -6.06 0.69
N GLU A 24 0.82 -4.98 -0.11
CA GLU A 24 -0.29 -4.03 -0.05
C GLU A 24 -1.34 -4.40 -1.10
N PHE A 25 -2.57 -4.64 -0.64
CA PHE A 25 -3.65 -5.15 -1.49
C PHE A 25 -4.52 -4.01 -2.02
N ARG A 26 -4.87 -4.06 -3.30
CA ARG A 26 -5.76 -3.09 -3.95
C ARG A 26 -6.68 -3.78 -4.95
N LYS A 27 -7.88 -3.22 -5.12
CA LYS A 27 -8.86 -3.70 -6.11
C LYS A 27 -8.48 -3.36 -7.56
N LYS A 28 -7.63 -2.35 -7.77
CA LYS A 28 -7.20 -1.89 -9.09
C LYS A 28 -5.71 -1.59 -9.07
N ALA A 29 -5.02 -1.94 -10.16
CA ALA A 29 -3.62 -1.61 -10.36
C ALA A 29 -3.46 -0.15 -10.79
N CYS A 30 -2.29 0.42 -10.53
CA CYS A 30 -1.90 1.70 -11.10
C CYS A 30 -1.76 1.56 -12.62
N LYS A 31 -2.09 2.63 -13.35
CA LYS A 31 -1.97 2.67 -14.82
C LYS A 31 -0.51 2.71 -15.29
N ARG A 32 0.39 3.19 -14.45
CA ARG A 32 1.83 3.31 -14.72
C ARG A 32 2.58 2.33 -13.83
N HIS A 33 3.79 1.96 -14.26
CA HIS A 33 4.74 1.31 -13.39
C HIS A 33 4.99 2.19 -12.14
N VAL A 34 5.10 1.56 -10.98
CA VAL A 34 5.30 2.25 -9.69
C VAL A 34 6.58 1.68 -9.10
N ASP A 35 7.56 2.54 -8.85
CA ASP A 35 8.83 2.19 -8.23
C ASP A 35 8.74 2.29 -6.70
N LYS A 36 7.95 3.25 -6.20
CA LYS A 36 7.89 3.62 -4.78
C LYS A 36 6.48 3.97 -4.33
N ILE A 37 6.16 3.61 -3.09
CA ILE A 37 4.92 3.95 -2.39
C ILE A 37 5.27 4.80 -1.17
N LEU A 38 4.77 6.04 -1.14
CA LEU A 38 4.66 6.85 0.08
C LEU A 38 3.45 6.38 0.90
N ILE A 39 3.67 6.10 2.17
CA ILE A 39 2.67 5.53 3.06
C ILE A 39 2.07 6.63 3.92
N TYR A 40 0.85 7.05 3.59
CA TYR A 40 0.03 7.93 4.42
C TYR A 40 -0.82 7.09 5.37
N SER A 41 -0.62 7.28 6.68
CA SER A 41 -1.45 6.67 7.70
C SER A 41 -2.71 7.53 7.89
N THR A 42 -3.89 6.90 7.78
CA THR A 42 -5.17 7.60 8.02
C THR A 42 -5.38 7.90 9.51
N ASN A 43 -6.58 8.40 9.85
CA ASN A 43 -6.98 8.72 11.23
C ASN A 43 -6.63 7.58 12.21
N PRO A 44 -6.06 7.87 13.40
CA PRO A 44 -5.80 9.19 13.98
C PRO A 44 -4.44 9.82 13.63
N ILE A 45 -3.59 9.15 12.86
CA ILE A 45 -2.21 9.62 12.61
C ILE A 45 -2.16 10.76 11.59
N MET A 46 -2.88 10.61 10.48
CA MET A 46 -3.05 11.64 9.43
C MET A 46 -1.72 12.26 8.95
N ARG A 47 -0.71 11.42 8.69
CA ARG A 47 0.64 11.83 8.25
C ARG A 47 1.23 10.81 7.29
N VAL A 48 2.17 11.26 6.45
CA VAL A 48 3.05 10.39 5.68
C VAL A 48 4.15 9.89 6.61
N VAL A 49 4.13 8.60 6.92
CA VAL A 49 4.92 8.00 8.00
C VAL A 49 6.13 7.21 7.51
N GLY A 50 6.25 7.01 6.20
CA GLY A 50 7.34 6.28 5.60
C GLY A 50 7.11 5.99 4.14
N GLU A 51 7.97 5.16 3.59
CA GLU A 51 7.94 4.74 2.20
C GLU A 51 8.40 3.29 2.03
N ALA A 52 8.09 2.70 0.89
CA ALA A 52 8.56 1.38 0.49
C ALA A 52 8.78 1.33 -1.02
N GLU A 53 9.79 0.59 -1.45
CA GLU A 53 9.97 0.26 -2.86
C GLU A 53 9.02 -0.87 -3.27
N VAL A 54 8.57 -0.83 -4.52
CA VAL A 54 7.76 -1.88 -5.12
C VAL A 54 8.70 -2.86 -5.83
N GLU A 55 8.79 -4.08 -5.31
CA GLU A 55 9.58 -5.15 -5.92
C GLU A 55 8.85 -5.76 -7.13
N ALA A 56 7.54 -5.96 -6.99
CA ALA A 56 6.70 -6.56 -8.02
C ALA A 56 5.23 -6.18 -7.79
N VAL A 57 4.45 -6.19 -8.87
CA VAL A 57 2.99 -6.06 -8.82
C VAL A 57 2.40 -7.38 -9.29
N LEU A 58 1.70 -8.08 -8.40
CA LEU A 58 1.00 -9.32 -8.72
C LEU A 58 -0.45 -8.99 -9.04
N ILE A 59 -0.95 -9.50 -10.16
CA ILE A 59 -2.32 -9.32 -10.62
C ILE A 59 -2.84 -10.68 -11.06
N ASP A 60 -3.87 -11.17 -10.38
CA ASP A 60 -4.42 -12.51 -10.61
C ASP A 60 -5.80 -12.62 -9.95
N ASN A 61 -6.43 -13.79 -10.01
CA ASN A 61 -7.63 -14.04 -9.22
C ASN A 61 -7.34 -13.96 -7.70
N PRO A 62 -8.33 -13.60 -6.85
CA PRO A 62 -8.12 -13.45 -5.41
C PRO A 62 -7.54 -14.70 -4.74
N GLU A 63 -7.97 -15.90 -5.13
CA GLU A 63 -7.48 -17.16 -4.56
C GLU A 63 -5.99 -17.41 -4.84
N ILE A 64 -5.54 -17.14 -6.07
CA ILE A 64 -4.14 -17.28 -6.46
C ILE A 64 -3.30 -16.20 -5.78
N ILE A 65 -3.78 -14.96 -5.72
CA ILE A 65 -3.10 -13.89 -4.96
C ILE A 65 -2.97 -14.28 -3.49
N TRP A 66 -4.03 -14.81 -2.87
CA TRP A 66 -3.98 -15.26 -1.48
C TRP A 66 -2.91 -16.34 -1.29
N LYS A 67 -2.95 -17.43 -2.07
CA LYS A 67 -1.95 -18.52 -1.98
C LYS A 67 -0.51 -18.02 -2.13
N LYS A 68 -0.28 -17.03 -2.99
CA LYS A 68 1.05 -16.42 -3.20
C LYS A 68 1.50 -15.52 -2.04
N THR A 69 0.57 -14.97 -1.25
CA THR A 69 0.85 -13.85 -0.34
C THR A 69 0.52 -14.11 1.13
N GLU A 70 -0.24 -15.17 1.45
CA GLU A 70 -0.83 -15.43 2.78
C GLU A 70 0.19 -15.36 3.94
N LYS A 71 1.41 -15.87 3.74
CA LYS A 71 2.46 -15.90 4.76
C LYS A 71 2.97 -14.51 5.17
N LYS A 72 2.72 -13.49 4.34
CA LYS A 72 3.18 -12.09 4.55
C LYS A 72 2.08 -11.07 4.19
N SER A 73 0.82 -11.48 4.25
CA SER A 73 -0.35 -10.64 3.94
C SER A 73 -0.61 -9.59 5.02
N GLY A 74 -0.26 -9.90 6.27
CA GLY A 74 -0.55 -9.07 7.45
C GLY A 74 -2.03 -8.92 7.77
N ILE A 75 -2.87 -9.80 7.22
CA ILE A 75 -4.32 -9.92 7.42
C ILE A 75 -4.70 -11.41 7.37
N ASP A 76 -5.85 -11.77 7.93
CA ASP A 76 -6.39 -13.12 7.80
C ASP A 76 -7.15 -13.32 6.46
N LYS A 77 -7.47 -14.58 6.18
CA LYS A 77 -8.17 -14.98 4.95
C LYS A 77 -9.59 -14.42 4.90
N SER A 78 -10.31 -14.41 6.01
CA SER A 78 -11.69 -13.90 6.05
C SER A 78 -11.77 -12.41 5.73
N PHE A 79 -10.82 -11.59 6.22
CA PHE A 79 -10.72 -10.19 5.85
C PHE A 79 -10.37 -10.03 4.37
N PHE A 80 -9.44 -10.82 3.85
CA PHE A 80 -9.06 -10.79 2.44
C PHE A 80 -10.26 -11.14 1.53
N ASP A 81 -10.96 -12.22 1.83
CA ASP A 81 -12.10 -12.70 1.05
C ASP A 81 -13.23 -11.68 1.06
N LYS A 82 -13.56 -11.13 2.23
CA LYS A 82 -14.54 -10.03 2.35
C LYS A 82 -14.11 -8.80 1.56
N TYR A 83 -12.82 -8.46 1.57
CA TYR A 83 -12.32 -7.31 0.83
C TYR A 83 -12.48 -7.49 -0.69
N TYR A 84 -12.31 -8.72 -1.20
CA TYR A 84 -12.41 -9.08 -2.61
C TYR A 84 -13.73 -9.77 -3.00
N GLU A 85 -14.76 -9.67 -2.15
CA GLU A 85 -16.10 -10.16 -2.47
C GLU A 85 -16.59 -9.58 -3.82
N ASP A 86 -17.12 -10.47 -4.66
CA ASP A 86 -17.55 -10.19 -6.04
C ASP A 86 -16.45 -9.57 -6.93
N ARG A 87 -15.18 -9.92 -6.70
CA ARG A 87 -14.06 -9.53 -7.57
C ARG A 87 -13.42 -10.74 -8.23
N GLU A 88 -13.27 -10.64 -9.54
CA GLU A 88 -12.53 -11.63 -10.33
C GLU A 88 -11.01 -11.42 -10.27
N GLN A 89 -10.57 -10.25 -9.80
CA GLN A 89 -9.16 -9.85 -9.80
C GLN A 89 -8.76 -9.18 -8.49
N ALA A 90 -7.56 -9.51 -8.02
CA ALA A 90 -6.88 -8.87 -6.90
C ALA A 90 -5.50 -8.34 -7.34
N VAL A 91 -5.05 -7.25 -6.72
CA VAL A 91 -3.72 -6.68 -6.93
C VAL A 91 -2.95 -6.71 -5.62
N ALA A 92 -1.70 -7.16 -5.68
CA ALA A 92 -0.78 -7.13 -4.55
C ALA A 92 0.54 -6.47 -4.94
N TYR A 93 0.84 -5.34 -4.31
CA TYR A 93 2.14 -4.68 -4.42
C TYR A 93 3.09 -5.32 -3.41
N LYS A 94 4.13 -6.01 -3.91
CA LYS A 94 5.19 -6.59 -3.08
C LYS A 94 6.13 -5.48 -2.64
N LEU A 95 6.19 -5.24 -1.34
CA LEU A 95 6.97 -4.17 -0.72
C LEU A 95 8.35 -4.69 -0.31
N LYS A 96 9.39 -3.90 -0.61
CA LYS A 96 10.76 -4.09 -0.11
C LYS A 96 11.32 -2.77 0.38
N ASN A 97 12.47 -2.84 1.07
CA ASN A 97 13.20 -1.65 1.53
C ASN A 97 12.29 -0.63 2.25
N VAL A 98 11.47 -1.13 3.18
CA VAL A 98 10.53 -0.28 3.93
C VAL A 98 11.32 0.66 4.85
N ILE A 99 11.06 1.95 4.73
CA ILE A 99 11.69 3.01 5.52
C ILE A 99 10.60 3.71 6.33
N LYS A 100 10.72 3.65 7.66
CA LYS A 100 9.90 4.47 8.57
C LYS A 100 10.57 5.82 8.78
N TYR A 101 9.82 6.90 8.62
CA TYR A 101 10.34 8.23 8.90
C TYR A 101 10.49 8.48 10.39
N LYS A 102 11.62 9.09 10.79
CA LYS A 102 11.82 9.58 12.16
C LYS A 102 10.82 10.67 12.52
N VAL A 103 10.55 11.56 11.59
CA VAL A 103 9.55 12.64 11.70
C VAL A 103 8.52 12.44 10.59
N PRO A 104 7.25 12.12 10.92
CA PRO A 104 6.19 12.03 9.93
C PRO A 104 5.98 13.36 9.20
N ARG A 105 5.65 13.29 7.91
CA ARG A 105 5.48 14.45 7.02
C ARG A 105 4.01 14.74 6.75
N GLU A 106 3.72 15.97 6.36
CA GLU A 106 2.38 16.38 5.99
C GLU A 106 2.11 16.13 4.50
N LEU A 107 0.85 16.01 4.12
CA LEU A 107 0.48 15.84 2.71
C LEU A 107 0.93 17.04 1.85
N LYS A 108 0.90 18.24 2.43
CA LYS A 108 1.30 19.49 1.77
C LYS A 108 2.76 19.49 1.33
N ASP A 109 3.62 18.73 2.01
CA ASP A 109 5.05 18.59 1.66
C ASP A 109 5.23 17.90 0.30
N TYR A 110 4.17 17.26 -0.21
CA TYR A 110 4.10 16.60 -1.52
C TYR A 110 3.12 17.29 -2.47
N GLY A 111 2.68 18.52 -2.17
CA GLY A 111 1.68 19.22 -2.97
C GLY A 111 0.27 18.61 -2.88
N ILE A 112 -0.01 17.80 -1.86
CA ILE A 112 -1.30 17.14 -1.67
C ILE A 112 -2.10 17.84 -0.58
N THR A 113 -3.35 18.19 -0.88
CA THR A 113 -4.25 18.82 0.09
C THR A 113 -5.11 17.82 0.85
N ASN A 114 -5.48 16.71 0.21
CA ASN A 114 -6.38 15.70 0.77
C ASN A 114 -5.85 14.28 0.52
N ALA A 115 -6.05 13.40 1.51
CA ALA A 115 -5.62 12.01 1.38
C ALA A 115 -6.37 11.31 0.23
N PRO A 116 -5.67 10.61 -0.69
CA PRO A 116 -6.32 9.96 -1.82
C PRO A 116 -7.16 8.77 -1.37
N GLN A 117 -8.32 8.57 -2.00
CA GLN A 117 -9.17 7.42 -1.76
C GLN A 117 -8.55 6.12 -2.30
N SER A 118 -7.90 6.19 -3.47
CA SER A 118 -7.20 5.05 -4.09
C SER A 118 -5.69 5.22 -3.98
N PHE A 119 -5.14 6.13 -4.77
CA PHE A 119 -3.73 6.52 -4.80
C PHE A 119 -3.60 7.88 -5.51
N GLN A 120 -2.46 8.54 -5.35
CA GLN A 120 -2.11 9.72 -6.13
C GLN A 120 -0.66 9.59 -6.63
N TYR A 121 -0.42 9.88 -7.91
CA TYR A 121 0.96 9.95 -8.42
C TYR A 121 1.66 11.17 -7.84
N ILE A 122 2.93 10.99 -7.51
CA ILE A 122 3.82 12.02 -7.02
C ILE A 122 4.86 12.26 -8.10
N GLU A 123 4.90 13.48 -8.62
CA GLU A 123 5.99 13.92 -9.47
C GLU A 123 7.15 14.28 -8.53
N GLU A 124 8.24 13.52 -8.62
CA GLU A 124 9.51 13.93 -8.02
C GLU A 124 10.04 15.11 -8.86
N VAL A 125 10.27 16.25 -8.22
CA VAL A 125 10.95 17.41 -8.81
C VAL A 125 12.46 17.19 -8.73
#